data_AF-A0A536X5D6-F1
#
_entry.id   AF-A0A536X5D6-F1
#
_cell.length_a   1.000
_cell.length_b   1.000
_cell.length_c   1.000
_cell.angle_alpha   90.00
_cell.angle_beta   90.00
_cell.angle_gamma   90.00
#
_symmetry.space_group_name_H-M   'P 1'
#
loop_
_entity.id
_entity.type
_entity.pdbx_description
1 polymer ?
#
loop_
_entity_poly.entity_id
_entity_poly.type
_entity_poly.pdbx_seq_one_letter_code
_entity_poly.pdbx_strand_id
1 'polypeptide(L)' 'MHEAESNSTCPRCGQAFHCGVSDVQPCWCMQVALDAATLAALSAQCQGCLCGECLALLQAQRPDDRA' A
#
# COMPACT_ATOMS: atom_id res chain seq x y z
N MET A 1 -24.20 -13.59 5.55
CA MET A 1 -23.93 -12.18 5.18
C MET A 1 -22.43 -11.98 5.35
N HIS A 2 -21.65 -12.00 4.29
CA HIS A 2 -20.23 -11.62 4.34
C HIS A 2 -20.14 -10.20 3.79
N GLU A 3 -20.34 -9.23 4.68
CA GLU A 3 -20.11 -7.83 4.37
C GLU A 3 -18.61 -7.62 4.36
N ALA A 4 -18.01 -7.78 3.19
CA ALA A 4 -16.68 -7.27 2.90
C ALA A 4 -16.79 -5.75 2.82
N GLU A 5 -16.99 -5.13 3.99
CA GLU A 5 -16.90 -3.70 4.22
C GLU A 5 -15.48 -3.32 3.82
N SER A 6 -15.35 -2.96 2.55
CA SER A 6 -14.11 -2.59 1.90
C SER A 6 -13.75 -1.22 2.40
N ASN A 7 -13.34 -1.17 3.66
CA ASN A 7 -12.95 0.04 4.34
C ASN A 7 -11.72 0.56 3.61
N SER A 8 -12.02 1.48 2.71
CA SER A 8 -11.14 2.21 1.82
C SER A 8 -10.35 3.21 2.68
N THR A 9 -9.76 2.78 3.79
CA THR A 9 -9.11 3.64 4.79
C THR A 9 -7.76 3.07 5.14
N CYS A 10 -6.72 3.89 4.95
CA CYS A 10 -5.35 3.45 5.10
C CYS A 10 -5.07 3.15 6.57
N PRO A 11 -4.63 1.93 6.94
CA PRO A 11 -4.35 1.59 8.34
C PRO A 11 -3.15 2.35 8.91
N ARG A 12 -2.33 2.97 8.05
CA ARG A 12 -1.14 3.72 8.45
C ARG A 12 -1.45 5.18 8.80
N CYS A 13 -2.28 5.86 8.00
CA CYS A 13 -2.58 7.28 8.18
C CYS A 13 -4.06 7.60 8.45
N GLY A 14 -4.96 6.62 8.34
CA GLY A 14 -6.39 6.81 8.52
C GLY A 14 -7.08 7.56 7.36
N GLN A 15 -6.40 7.80 6.25
CA GLN A 15 -7.00 8.49 5.10
C GLN A 15 -7.87 7.57 4.25
N ALA A 16 -9.00 8.11 3.80
CA ALA A 16 -9.84 7.43 2.82
C ALA A 16 -9.11 7.36 1.47
N PHE A 17 -9.00 6.16 0.89
CA PHE A 17 -8.36 5.90 -0.40
C PHE A 17 -9.06 4.76 -1.11
N HIS A 18 -9.14 4.81 -2.43
CA HIS A 18 -9.73 3.74 -3.21
C HIS A 18 -8.71 2.60 -3.42
N CYS A 19 -8.93 1.43 -2.78
CA CYS A 19 -8.14 0.24 -3.13
C CYS A 19 -8.72 -0.41 -4.39
N GLY A 20 -8.12 -0.14 -5.55
CA GLY A 20 -8.47 -0.75 -6.83
C GLY A 20 -8.18 -2.26 -6.94
N VAL A 21 -7.98 -2.97 -5.82
CA VAL A 21 -7.74 -4.43 -5.82
C VAL A 21 -8.95 -5.22 -6.36
N SER A 22 -10.15 -4.66 -6.18
CA SER A 22 -11.41 -5.20 -6.73
C SER A 22 -11.88 -4.46 -7.99
N ASP A 23 -11.11 -3.48 -8.46
CA ASP A 23 -11.46 -2.69 -9.64
C ASP A 23 -10.87 -3.30 -10.92
N VAL A 24 -11.37 -2.87 -12.08
CA VAL A 24 -10.82 -3.25 -13.38
C VAL A 24 -9.44 -2.65 -13.60
N GLN A 25 -9.15 -1.51 -12.97
CA GLN A 25 -7.85 -0.84 -13.07
C GLN A 25 -6.88 -1.34 -11.98
N PRO A 26 -5.60 -1.59 -12.33
CA PRO A 26 -4.60 -2.01 -11.35
C PRO A 26 -4.41 -0.92 -10.27
N CYS A 27 -4.33 -1.34 -9.00
CA CYS A 27 -4.08 -0.42 -7.88
C CYS A 27 -2.81 0.39 -8.14
N TRP A 28 -2.75 1.61 -7.59
CA TRP A 28 -1.53 2.41 -7.59
C TRP A 28 -0.34 1.62 -7.00
N CYS A 29 -0.62 0.74 -6.04
CA CYS A 29 0.36 -0.17 -5.44
C CYS A 29 1.07 -1.12 -6.42
N MET A 30 0.44 -1.47 -7.54
CA MET A 30 1.03 -2.27 -8.62
C MET A 30 1.84 -1.42 -9.61
N GLN A 31 1.58 -0.11 -9.65
CA GLN A 31 2.31 0.83 -10.50
C GLN A 31 3.59 1.33 -9.82
N VAL A 32 3.63 1.33 -8.48
CA VAL A 32 4.84 1.67 -7.74
C VAL A 32 5.83 0.51 -7.76
N ALA A 33 7.03 0.79 -8.26
CA ALA A 33 8.16 -0.12 -8.13
C ALA A 33 8.73 -0.07 -6.70
N LEU A 34 8.21 -0.92 -5.81
CA LEU A 34 8.85 -1.21 -4.53
C LEU A 34 9.84 -2.38 -4.68
N ASP A 35 10.93 -2.32 -3.92
CA ASP A 35 11.87 -3.42 -3.79
C ASP A 35 11.20 -4.62 -3.11
N ALA A 36 11.57 -5.83 -3.52
CA ALA A 36 10.98 -7.07 -3.00
C ALA A 36 11.15 -7.19 -1.48
N ALA A 37 12.26 -6.69 -0.92
CA ALA A 37 12.50 -6.66 0.52
C ALA A 37 11.49 -5.76 1.26
N THR A 38 11.22 -4.57 0.72
CA THR A 38 10.22 -3.64 1.29
C THR A 38 8.82 -4.22 1.17
N LEU A 39 8.50 -4.85 0.03
CA LEU A 39 7.22 -5.47 -0.22
C LEU A 39 6.97 -6.66 0.74
N ALA A 40 7.98 -7.50 0.97
CA ALA A 40 7.91 -8.61 1.93
C ALA A 40 7.77 -8.13 3.38
N ALA A 41 8.51 -7.09 3.76
CA ALA A 41 8.38 -6.47 5.09
C ALA A 41 6.98 -5.84 5.28
N LEU A 42 6.43 -5.21 4.23
CA LEU A 42 5.08 -4.67 4.25
C LEU A 42 4.04 -5.78 4.31
N SER A 43 4.17 -6.87 3.55
CA SER A 43 3.21 -7.98 3.62
C SER A 43 3.23 -8.70 4.97
N ALA A 44 4.39 -8.74 5.64
CA ALA A 44 4.53 -9.34 6.97
C ALA A 44 3.93 -8.46 8.08
N GLN A 45 4.10 -7.14 7.97
CA GLN A 45 3.74 -6.19 9.03
C GLN A 45 2.40 -5.47 8.80
N CYS A 46 1.95 -5.42 7.55
CA CYS A 46 0.79 -4.67 7.08
C CYS A 46 -0.14 -5.61 6.32
N GLN A 47 -1.19 -6.08 7.00
CA GLN A 47 -2.20 -6.97 6.42
C GLN A 47 -3.33 -6.13 5.79
N GLY A 48 -3.02 -5.37 4.73
CA GLY A 48 -4.02 -4.55 4.04
C GLY A 48 -3.47 -3.63 2.94
N CYS A 49 -4.40 -2.96 2.25
CA CYS A 49 -4.06 -1.95 1.25
C CYS A 49 -3.60 -0.64 1.93
N LEU A 50 -2.57 0.00 1.37
CA LEU A 50 -2.08 1.33 1.78
C LEU A 50 -2.46 2.38 0.74
N CYS A 51 -2.67 3.62 1.16
CA CYS A 51 -2.87 4.73 0.24
C CYS A 51 -1.59 5.08 -0.53
N GLY A 52 -1.75 5.72 -1.70
CA GLY A 52 -0.63 6.09 -2.55
C GLY A 52 0.38 7.00 -1.86
N GLU A 53 -0.07 7.89 -0.98
CA GLU A 53 0.83 8.79 -0.25
C GLU A 53 1.73 8.03 0.75
N CYS A 54 1.17 7.03 1.44
CA CYS A 54 1.94 6.16 2.33
C CYS A 54 2.94 5.30 1.55
N LEU A 55 2.55 4.80 0.39
CA LEU A 55 3.43 4.05 -0.52
C LEU A 55 4.54 4.94 -1.10
N ALA A 56 4.22 6.17 -1.52
CA ALA A 56 5.19 7.16 -2.00
C ALA A 56 6.20 7.52 -0.91
N LEU A 57 5.71 7.72 0.32
CA LEU A 57 6.58 7.89 1.49
C LEU A 57 7.48 6.67 1.60
N LEU A 58 6.97 5.44 1.70
CA LEU A 58 7.80 4.22 1.83
C LEU A 58 8.83 4.07 0.71
N GLN A 59 8.47 4.45 -0.52
CA GLN A 59 9.40 4.50 -1.66
C GLN A 59 10.49 5.55 -1.47
N ALA A 60 10.16 6.71 -0.89
CA ALA A 60 11.13 7.76 -0.58
C ALA A 60 11.91 7.50 0.73
N GLN A 61 11.34 6.75 1.68
CA GLN A 61 11.99 6.35 2.93
C GLN A 61 12.80 5.06 2.77
N ARG A 62 12.75 4.38 1.61
CA ARG A 62 13.88 3.55 1.19
C ARG A 62 15.06 4.50 1.27
N PRO A 63 15.89 4.39 2.30
CA PRO A 63 17.13 5.08 2.23
C PRO A 63 17.78 4.42 1.02
N ASP A 64 18.20 5.23 0.08
CA ASP A 64 19.57 5.14 -0.35
C ASP A 64 20.47 4.97 0.89
N ASP A 65 20.41 3.80 1.58
CA ASP A 65 21.32 3.36 2.64
C ASP A 65 22.59 2.87 1.95
N ARG A 66 23.03 3.68 0.99
CA ARG A 66 24.22 3.54 0.19
C ARG A 66 24.58 4.91 -0.42
N ALA A 67 24.67 5.93 0.42
CA ALA A 67 25.52 7.10 0.19
C ALA A 67 26.58 7.17 1.29
#